data_AF-A0A3N9UZI9-F1
#
_entry.id   AF-A0A3N9UZI9-F1
#
_cell.length_a   1.000
_cell.length_b   1.000
_cell.length_c   1.000
_cell.angle_alpha   90.00
_cell.angle_beta   90.00
_cell.angle_gamma   90.00
#
_symmetry.space_group_name_H-M   'P 1'
#
loop_
_entity.id
_entity.type
_entity.pdbx_description
1 polymer ?
#
loop_
_entity_poly.entity_id
_entity_poly.type
_entity_poly.pdbx_seq_one_letter_code
_entity_poly.pdbx_strand_id
1 'polypeptide(L)'
;MDIKSSVGLGSPSAPVGEARDRHLLNINLKLAAVGQPICGQIDSGEFFSVTRDLVDSHLAQARLIPEYLCPADQRIQDFLDGYVRGLGLESVPRLPPTTLVLHRYGIARELSLPPHGDRFASDIINSYRVKQGILHNTLRDRRTTEGSFHVAEGGLPIPGDKKAVPGIAFARMLDAALNPPAELMRLPFTAEEEESAEIFVSLFIRPVVCPEVPGHWPQKSMEIRFFAPGGMVSNLDFVESIFGNAGNPYLPDNDAGLDIDHWTGHSGCVILAPHILGMTKKALGLPHADRATPRQIADGMFWHEPDEIYNDGKPFKITARDASGVIVTLITDNYFGYCKKEVKTQISFSANLFGLAEEEHAGGALTFPRHNHGEEFGADNRNRKTHHGFTEVTSLFGDLMDIKPEGYAVDKRFPELLYVPETAQFDLNRQQISWRIRSGALHTLKLNPSHTYMLPSGYKINMEKHPSAPSWRLVGTDAEGVFCHKPCTVSGGGKSEISKPIGHAVLFGPVFVNELISDLDQVAALFARDFRDRFLPNLDLTEEERLDLPLLSPERSLGSVIRILTASSTR
;
A
#
# COMPACT_ATOMS: atom_id res chain seq x y z
N MET A 1 13.26 -9.98 -3.38
CA MET A 1 12.10 -9.83 -4.28
C MET A 1 12.51 -8.93 -5.45
N ASP A 2 12.38 -9.39 -6.70
CA ASP A 2 12.58 -8.51 -7.87
C ASP A 2 11.38 -7.55 -7.95
N ILE A 3 11.63 -6.27 -7.68
CA ILE A 3 10.60 -5.21 -7.62
C ILE A 3 9.88 -5.05 -8.97
N LYS A 4 10.61 -5.29 -10.08
CA LYS A 4 10.04 -5.17 -11.42
C LYS A 4 9.04 -6.30 -11.70
N SER A 5 9.37 -7.53 -11.29
CA SER A 5 8.48 -8.66 -11.49
C SER A 5 7.30 -8.69 -10.50
N SER A 6 7.48 -8.12 -9.29
CA SER A 6 6.47 -8.18 -8.23
C SER A 6 5.44 -7.04 -8.28
N VAL A 7 5.86 -5.81 -8.58
CA VAL A 7 4.99 -4.62 -8.56
C VAL A 7 5.15 -3.75 -9.80
N GLY A 8 5.92 -4.18 -10.80
CA GLY A 8 6.09 -3.45 -12.06
C GLY A 8 6.94 -2.18 -11.94
N LEU A 9 7.59 -1.93 -10.79
CA LEU A 9 8.39 -0.73 -10.57
C LEU A 9 9.87 -1.01 -10.89
N GLY A 10 10.45 -0.21 -11.79
CA GLY A 10 11.86 -0.31 -12.21
C GLY A 10 12.19 0.70 -13.31
N SER A 11 13.47 0.91 -13.63
CA SER A 11 13.89 1.84 -14.68
C SER A 11 13.23 1.48 -16.03
N PRO A 12 12.72 2.47 -16.80
CA PRO A 12 12.08 2.23 -18.09
C PRO A 12 13.14 1.77 -19.09
N SER A 13 13.39 0.46 -19.16
CA SER A 13 14.42 -0.10 -20.02
C SER A 13 13.91 -0.46 -21.42
N ALA A 14 12.61 -0.31 -21.69
CA ALA A 14 11.99 -0.58 -22.99
C ALA A 14 10.83 0.38 -23.26
N PRO A 15 10.57 0.75 -24.53
CA PRO A 15 9.34 1.43 -24.93
C PRO A 15 8.11 0.66 -24.46
N VAL A 16 7.06 1.37 -24.04
CA VAL A 16 5.83 0.78 -23.48
C VAL A 16 5.18 -0.24 -24.43
N GLY A 17 5.27 -0.04 -25.75
CA GLY A 17 4.76 -0.97 -26.77
C GLY A 17 5.44 -2.33 -26.75
N GLU A 18 6.79 -2.37 -26.79
CA GLU A 18 7.56 -3.62 -26.79
C GLU A 18 7.41 -4.43 -25.49
N ALA A 19 7.11 -3.75 -24.37
CA ALA A 19 6.78 -4.44 -23.11
C ALA A 19 5.42 -5.14 -23.18
N ARG A 20 4.43 -4.51 -23.80
CA ARG A 20 3.08 -5.05 -23.95
C ARG A 20 3.05 -6.24 -24.89
N ASP A 21 3.69 -6.17 -26.06
CA ASP A 21 3.69 -7.27 -27.03
C ASP A 21 4.29 -8.56 -26.43
N ARG A 22 5.33 -8.42 -25.59
CA ARG A 22 5.89 -9.55 -24.83
C ARG A 22 4.91 -10.14 -23.82
N HIS A 23 4.08 -9.32 -23.17
CA HIS A 23 3.02 -9.83 -22.28
C HIS A 23 1.97 -10.61 -23.07
N LEU A 24 1.54 -10.10 -24.23
CA LEU A 24 0.54 -10.76 -25.08
C LEU A 24 1.03 -12.13 -25.57
N LEU A 25 2.29 -12.21 -26.04
CA LEU A 25 2.92 -13.47 -26.42
C LEU A 25 3.04 -14.44 -25.25
N ASN A 26 3.42 -13.94 -24.07
CA ASN A 26 3.52 -14.75 -22.86
C ASN A 26 2.16 -15.32 -22.44
N ILE A 27 1.08 -14.54 -22.55
CA ILE A 27 -0.29 -14.97 -22.26
C ILE A 27 -0.68 -16.12 -23.18
N ASN A 28 -0.54 -15.96 -24.51
CA ASN A 28 -0.84 -17.03 -25.45
C ASN A 28 -0.04 -18.30 -25.14
N LEU A 29 1.25 -18.16 -24.79
CA LEU A 29 2.10 -19.33 -24.49
C LEU A 29 1.59 -20.06 -23.24
N LYS A 30 1.15 -19.31 -22.24
CA LYS A 30 0.58 -19.87 -21.01
C LYS A 30 -0.76 -20.55 -21.26
N LEU A 31 -1.64 -19.95 -22.06
CA LEU A 31 -2.91 -20.57 -22.46
C LEU A 31 -2.66 -21.90 -23.18
N ALA A 32 -1.75 -21.92 -24.16
CA ALA A 32 -1.37 -23.14 -24.85
C ALA A 32 -0.78 -24.19 -23.89
N ALA A 33 0.11 -23.79 -22.97
CA ALA A 33 0.73 -24.69 -21.99
C ALA A 33 -0.25 -25.30 -20.97
N VAL A 34 -1.45 -24.74 -20.80
CA VAL A 34 -2.53 -25.32 -19.99
C VAL A 34 -3.66 -25.93 -20.84
N GLY A 35 -3.44 -26.06 -22.16
CA GLY A 35 -4.37 -26.70 -23.09
C GLY A 35 -5.61 -25.87 -23.41
N GLN A 36 -5.55 -24.56 -23.23
CA GLN A 36 -6.64 -23.63 -23.52
C GLN A 36 -6.47 -22.98 -24.92
N PRO A 37 -7.57 -22.55 -25.56
CA PRO A 37 -7.53 -21.74 -26.78
C PRO A 37 -6.64 -20.49 -26.62
N ILE A 38 -5.88 -20.17 -27.66
CA ILE A 38 -5.04 -18.96 -27.73
C ILE A 38 -5.76 -17.86 -28.51
N CYS A 39 -5.36 -16.60 -28.32
CA CYS A 39 -5.88 -15.49 -29.13
C CYS A 39 -5.16 -15.46 -30.48
N GLY A 40 -5.90 -15.68 -31.56
CA GLY A 40 -5.38 -15.69 -32.93
C GLY A 40 -5.01 -14.30 -33.46
N GLN A 41 -5.52 -13.24 -32.83
CA GLN A 41 -5.21 -11.85 -33.20
C GLN A 41 -3.81 -11.38 -32.79
N ILE A 42 -3.09 -12.15 -31.97
CA ILE A 42 -1.72 -11.84 -31.57
C ILE A 42 -0.77 -12.39 -32.61
N ASP A 43 -0.02 -11.50 -33.27
CA ASP A 43 1.05 -11.90 -34.17
C ASP A 43 2.13 -12.63 -33.38
N SER A 44 2.16 -13.94 -33.57
CA SER A 44 3.09 -14.85 -32.92
C SER A 44 4.32 -15.14 -33.78
N GLY A 45 4.37 -14.62 -35.02
CA GLY A 45 5.41 -14.91 -36.00
C GLY A 45 5.79 -16.40 -36.06
N GLU A 46 7.10 -16.67 -36.15
CA GLU A 46 7.65 -18.03 -36.05
C GLU A 46 7.83 -18.52 -34.59
N PHE A 47 7.57 -17.68 -33.58
CA PHE A 47 7.82 -18.06 -32.19
C PHE A 47 6.94 -19.23 -31.76
N PHE A 48 5.67 -19.23 -32.17
CA PHE A 48 4.75 -20.33 -31.85
C PHE A 48 5.01 -21.59 -32.66
N SER A 49 5.44 -21.50 -33.93
CA SER A 49 5.78 -22.70 -34.70
C SER A 49 7.00 -23.42 -34.12
N VAL A 50 7.97 -22.68 -33.58
CA VAL A 50 9.17 -23.24 -32.94
C VAL A 50 8.90 -23.77 -31.52
N THR A 51 7.95 -23.20 -30.79
CA THR A 51 7.65 -23.59 -29.39
C THR A 51 6.52 -24.61 -29.26
N ARG A 52 5.73 -24.85 -30.31
CA ARG A 52 4.58 -25.77 -30.29
C ARG A 52 4.95 -27.18 -29.85
N ASP A 53 6.00 -27.77 -30.43
CA ASP A 53 6.42 -29.13 -30.07
C ASP A 53 6.83 -29.24 -28.58
N LEU A 54 7.46 -28.19 -28.03
CA LEU A 54 7.82 -28.13 -26.61
C LEU A 54 6.57 -28.03 -25.73
N VAL A 55 5.60 -27.21 -26.11
CA VAL A 55 4.32 -27.06 -25.40
C VAL A 55 3.51 -28.35 -25.45
N ASP A 56 3.40 -28.98 -26.61
CA ASP A 56 2.67 -30.23 -26.80
C ASP A 56 3.33 -31.37 -26.02
N SER A 57 4.67 -31.43 -26.01
CA SER A 57 5.42 -32.35 -25.16
C SER A 57 5.17 -32.08 -23.67
N HIS A 58 5.14 -30.81 -23.25
CA HIS A 58 4.84 -30.44 -21.87
C HIS A 58 3.43 -30.88 -21.46
N LEU A 59 2.42 -30.65 -22.30
CA LEU A 59 1.06 -31.10 -22.08
C LEU A 59 0.95 -32.63 -21.99
N ALA A 60 1.64 -33.34 -22.89
CA ALA A 60 1.67 -34.80 -22.87
C ALA A 60 2.28 -35.35 -21.57
N GLN A 61 3.35 -34.72 -21.07
CA GLN A 61 3.97 -35.06 -19.78
C GLN A 61 3.08 -34.68 -18.60
N ALA A 62 2.44 -33.51 -18.63
CA ALA A 62 1.55 -33.06 -17.57
C ALA A 62 0.36 -34.02 -17.35
N ARG A 63 -0.15 -34.66 -18.42
CA ARG A 63 -1.18 -35.71 -18.34
C ARG A 63 -0.73 -36.98 -17.62
N LEU A 64 0.59 -37.23 -17.52
CA LEU A 64 1.15 -38.40 -16.84
C LEU A 64 1.40 -38.14 -15.34
N ILE A 65 1.45 -36.89 -14.93
CA ILE A 65 1.68 -36.50 -13.53
C ILE A 65 0.30 -36.46 -12.85
N PRO A 66 0.07 -37.23 -11.78
CA PRO A 66 -1.16 -37.12 -10.99
C PRO A 66 -1.40 -35.67 -10.57
N GLU A 67 -2.67 -35.25 -10.45
CA GLU A 67 -3.13 -33.90 -10.08
C GLU A 67 -2.34 -33.26 -8.91
N TYR A 68 -1.15 -32.76 -9.23
CA TYR A 68 -0.17 -32.27 -8.28
C TYR A 68 -0.52 -30.83 -7.95
N LEU A 69 -0.71 -30.56 -6.66
CA LEU A 69 -0.90 -29.21 -6.17
C LEU A 69 0.47 -28.63 -5.82
N CYS A 70 0.66 -27.34 -6.11
CA CYS A 70 1.83 -26.64 -5.61
C CYS A 70 1.86 -26.68 -4.07
N PRO A 71 3.03 -26.52 -3.41
CA PRO A 71 3.14 -26.69 -1.96
C PRO A 71 2.13 -25.87 -1.14
N ALA A 72 1.86 -24.63 -1.55
CA ALA A 72 0.84 -23.79 -0.92
C ALA A 72 -0.57 -24.37 -1.06
N ASP A 73 -0.94 -24.80 -2.27
CA ASP A 73 -2.25 -25.40 -2.55
C ASP A 73 -2.41 -26.76 -1.83
N GLN A 74 -1.33 -27.53 -1.69
CA GLN A 74 -1.32 -28.78 -0.93
C GLN A 74 -1.58 -28.55 0.56
N ARG A 75 -0.93 -27.56 1.19
CA ARG A 75 -1.19 -27.17 2.59
C ARG A 75 -2.66 -26.78 2.81
N ILE A 76 -3.25 -26.10 1.83
CA ILE A 76 -4.67 -25.72 1.87
C ILE A 76 -5.56 -26.96 1.71
N GLN A 77 -5.25 -27.85 0.76
CA GLN A 77 -6.03 -29.06 0.54
C GLN A 77 -5.98 -30.00 1.75
N ASP A 78 -4.82 -30.18 2.37
CA ASP A 78 -4.66 -31.00 3.58
C ASP A 78 -5.54 -30.48 4.73
N PHE A 79 -5.61 -29.16 4.89
CA PHE A 79 -6.54 -28.52 5.82
C PHE A 79 -7.99 -28.81 5.45
N LEU A 80 -8.39 -28.62 4.18
CA LEU A 80 -9.77 -28.87 3.73
C LEU A 80 -10.17 -30.33 3.97
N ASP A 81 -9.32 -31.29 3.60
CA ASP A 81 -9.53 -32.73 3.78
C ASP A 81 -9.70 -33.11 5.26
N GLY A 82 -8.96 -32.43 6.16
CA GLY A 82 -9.13 -32.56 7.60
C GLY A 82 -10.43 -31.92 8.10
N TYR A 83 -10.71 -30.70 7.66
CA TYR A 83 -11.79 -29.84 8.15
C TYR A 83 -13.18 -30.39 7.80
N VAL A 84 -13.34 -30.98 6.60
CA VAL A 84 -14.62 -31.54 6.16
C VAL A 84 -14.78 -33.03 6.47
N ARG A 85 -13.78 -33.63 7.14
CA ARG A 85 -13.78 -35.06 7.48
C ARG A 85 -14.96 -35.41 8.38
N GLY A 86 -15.66 -36.49 8.06
CA GLY A 86 -16.78 -36.99 8.87
C GLY A 86 -18.10 -36.24 8.67
N LEU A 87 -18.16 -35.25 7.77
CA LEU A 87 -19.40 -34.56 7.39
C LEU A 87 -20.32 -35.39 6.47
N GLY A 88 -19.89 -36.60 6.08
CA GLY A 88 -20.68 -37.49 5.22
C GLY A 88 -20.83 -37.01 3.78
N LEU A 89 -19.81 -36.33 3.24
CA LEU A 89 -19.77 -35.91 1.84
C LEU A 89 -19.55 -37.10 0.92
N GLU A 90 -20.14 -37.07 -0.28
CA GLU A 90 -19.92 -38.08 -1.32
C GLU A 90 -18.48 -38.01 -1.86
N SER A 91 -17.95 -36.79 -1.99
CA SER A 91 -16.56 -36.51 -2.33
C SER A 91 -16.08 -35.26 -1.62
N VAL A 92 -14.77 -35.18 -1.35
CA VAL A 92 -14.16 -34.01 -0.75
C VAL A 92 -13.87 -32.99 -1.84
N PRO A 93 -14.31 -31.72 -1.69
CA PRO A 93 -14.02 -30.68 -2.68
C PRO A 93 -12.51 -30.49 -2.84
N ARG A 94 -12.04 -30.48 -4.09
CA ARG A 94 -10.62 -30.38 -4.43
C ARG A 94 -10.32 -29.08 -5.15
N LEU A 95 -9.26 -28.38 -4.72
CA LEU A 95 -8.75 -27.20 -5.42
C LEU A 95 -8.40 -27.55 -6.88
N PRO A 96 -8.60 -26.61 -7.83
CA PRO A 96 -8.37 -26.89 -9.24
C PRO A 96 -6.88 -27.19 -9.48
N PRO A 97 -6.51 -28.40 -9.94
CA PRO A 97 -5.11 -28.76 -10.13
C PRO A 97 -4.47 -28.02 -11.31
N THR A 98 -5.29 -27.56 -12.27
CA THR A 98 -4.85 -26.74 -13.40
C THR A 98 -5.52 -25.38 -13.34
N THR A 99 -4.70 -24.33 -13.26
CA THR A 99 -5.14 -22.92 -13.33
C THR A 99 -4.19 -22.13 -14.21
N LEU A 100 -4.65 -21.02 -14.78
CA LEU A 100 -3.79 -20.04 -15.40
C LEU A 100 -3.08 -19.23 -14.30
N VAL A 101 -1.84 -19.60 -13.99
CA VAL A 101 -1.04 -18.96 -12.93
C VAL A 101 -0.52 -17.59 -13.38
N LEU A 102 -0.92 -16.55 -12.65
CA LEU A 102 -0.41 -15.19 -12.77
C LEU A 102 0.96 -15.10 -12.10
N HIS A 103 2.00 -15.42 -12.86
CA HIS A 103 3.38 -15.54 -12.36
C HIS A 103 4.20 -14.25 -12.47
N ARG A 104 3.64 -13.18 -13.04
CA ARG A 104 4.31 -11.90 -13.24
C ARG A 104 3.32 -10.75 -13.22
N TYR A 105 3.75 -9.65 -12.60
CA TYR A 105 3.00 -8.39 -12.56
C TYR A 105 2.53 -7.92 -13.94
N GLY A 106 1.25 -7.56 -14.04
CA GLY A 106 0.66 -6.94 -15.22
C GLY A 106 0.05 -7.90 -16.23
N ILE A 107 0.30 -9.22 -16.10
CA ILE A 107 -0.39 -10.24 -16.93
C ILE A 107 -1.90 -10.21 -16.65
N ALA A 108 -2.30 -10.09 -15.38
CA ALA A 108 -3.70 -10.04 -14.98
C ALA A 108 -4.44 -8.85 -15.62
N ARG A 109 -3.75 -7.70 -15.75
CA ARG A 109 -4.31 -6.51 -16.39
C ARG A 109 -4.56 -6.70 -17.88
N GLU A 110 -3.60 -7.28 -18.61
CA GLU A 110 -3.80 -7.56 -20.03
C GLU A 110 -4.85 -8.66 -20.26
N LEU A 111 -4.95 -9.65 -19.36
CA LEU A 111 -6.02 -10.67 -19.41
C LEU A 111 -7.42 -10.12 -19.19
N SER A 112 -7.55 -8.92 -18.62
CA SER A 112 -8.84 -8.33 -18.22
C SER A 112 -9.62 -7.68 -19.37
N LEU A 113 -9.05 -7.65 -20.59
CA LEU A 113 -9.65 -7.11 -21.82
C LEU A 113 -9.23 -7.94 -23.04
N PRO A 114 -10.01 -7.93 -24.13
CA PRO A 114 -9.53 -8.39 -25.42
C PRO A 114 -8.25 -7.63 -25.83
N PRO A 115 -7.26 -8.28 -26.45
CA PRO A 115 -5.96 -7.66 -26.70
C PRO A 115 -5.99 -6.40 -27.58
N HIS A 116 -6.86 -6.36 -28.59
CA HIS A 116 -7.04 -5.17 -29.44
C HIS A 116 -8.32 -4.38 -29.12
N GLY A 117 -9.07 -4.82 -28.11
CA GLY A 117 -10.30 -4.18 -27.66
C GLY A 117 -10.07 -3.22 -26.49
N ASP A 118 -10.88 -2.16 -26.46
CA ASP A 118 -10.90 -1.20 -25.36
C ASP A 118 -12.05 -1.47 -24.37
N ARG A 119 -12.83 -2.54 -24.57
CA ARG A 119 -14.01 -2.86 -23.78
C ARG A 119 -14.20 -4.36 -23.61
N PHE A 120 -14.65 -4.75 -22.43
CA PHE A 120 -15.23 -6.07 -22.15
C PHE A 120 -16.50 -5.90 -21.31
N ALA A 121 -17.50 -6.76 -21.53
CA ALA A 121 -18.75 -6.75 -20.78
C ALA A 121 -19.23 -8.17 -20.49
N SER A 122 -19.74 -8.37 -19.29
CA SER A 122 -20.41 -9.58 -18.81
C SER A 122 -21.49 -9.19 -17.79
N ASP A 123 -22.25 -10.17 -17.29
CA ASP A 123 -23.29 -9.94 -16.28
C ASP A 123 -22.75 -9.44 -14.94
N ILE A 124 -21.46 -9.67 -14.67
CA ILE A 124 -20.84 -9.31 -13.39
C ILE A 124 -19.92 -8.10 -13.48
N ILE A 125 -19.40 -7.74 -14.66
CA ILE A 125 -18.42 -6.67 -14.81
C ILE A 125 -18.43 -6.04 -16.20
N ASN A 126 -18.25 -4.72 -16.24
CA ASN A 126 -17.91 -3.95 -17.43
C ASN A 126 -16.51 -3.35 -17.28
N SER A 127 -15.61 -3.68 -18.19
CA SER A 127 -14.21 -3.25 -18.18
C SER A 127 -13.92 -2.35 -19.38
N TYR A 128 -13.07 -1.35 -19.17
CA TYR A 128 -12.69 -0.38 -20.21
C TYR A 128 -11.21 -0.02 -20.13
N ARG A 129 -10.55 0.07 -21.28
CA ARG A 129 -9.26 0.74 -21.42
C ARG A 129 -9.50 2.25 -21.48
N VAL A 130 -8.81 3.00 -20.62
CA VAL A 130 -8.93 4.46 -20.56
C VAL A 130 -7.55 5.11 -20.61
N LYS A 131 -7.47 6.40 -20.91
CA LYS A 131 -6.18 7.10 -21.04
C LYS A 131 -5.29 7.01 -19.79
N GLN A 132 -5.91 6.90 -18.62
CA GLN A 132 -5.23 6.83 -17.32
C GLN A 132 -4.88 5.40 -16.89
N GLY A 133 -5.33 4.36 -17.61
CA GLY A 133 -5.14 2.96 -17.22
C GLY A 133 -6.35 2.10 -17.59
N ILE A 134 -6.87 1.35 -16.61
CA ILE A 134 -8.02 0.46 -16.78
C ILE A 134 -9.14 0.82 -15.80
N LEU A 135 -10.38 0.73 -16.26
CA LEU A 135 -11.59 0.99 -15.47
C LEU A 135 -12.43 -0.29 -15.40
N HIS A 136 -12.87 -0.65 -14.21
CA HIS A 136 -13.73 -1.80 -13.96
C HIS A 136 -14.97 -1.37 -13.16
N ASN A 137 -16.14 -1.59 -13.73
CA ASN A 137 -17.44 -1.38 -13.08
C ASN A 137 -18.07 -2.75 -12.81
N THR A 138 -18.02 -3.19 -11.56
CA THR A 138 -18.66 -4.44 -11.10
C THR A 138 -20.17 -4.28 -11.00
N LEU A 139 -20.92 -5.39 -11.00
CA LEU A 139 -22.37 -5.41 -10.88
C LEU A 139 -22.87 -4.62 -9.65
N ARG A 140 -22.15 -4.74 -8.53
CA ARG A 140 -22.37 -3.93 -7.33
C ARG A 140 -21.24 -2.92 -7.19
N ASP A 141 -21.60 -1.68 -6.88
CA ASP A 141 -20.68 -0.53 -6.79
C ASP A 141 -20.09 -0.32 -5.39
N ARG A 142 -20.61 -1.03 -4.38
CA ARG A 142 -20.22 -0.90 -2.98
C ARG A 142 -20.30 -2.19 -2.20
N ARG A 143 -19.55 -2.24 -1.10
CA ARG A 143 -19.52 -3.35 -0.15
C ARG A 143 -20.68 -3.25 0.86
N THR A 144 -21.35 -4.36 1.11
CA THR A 144 -22.28 -4.54 2.23
C THR A 144 -21.54 -5.12 3.44
N THR A 145 -21.79 -4.60 4.64
CA THR A 145 -21.19 -5.10 5.89
C THR A 145 -22.17 -5.88 6.75
N GLU A 146 -23.42 -5.42 6.83
CA GLU A 146 -24.46 -6.05 7.65
C GLU A 146 -24.77 -7.47 7.15
N GLY A 147 -24.68 -8.46 8.05
CA GLY A 147 -24.98 -9.87 7.75
C GLY A 147 -24.06 -10.52 6.70
N SER A 148 -22.95 -9.89 6.33
CA SER A 148 -22.09 -10.32 5.22
C SER A 148 -20.93 -11.25 5.62
N PHE A 149 -20.64 -11.41 6.91
CA PHE A 149 -19.50 -12.21 7.38
C PHE A 149 -20.00 -13.44 8.14
N HIS A 150 -19.83 -14.59 7.50
CA HIS A 150 -20.19 -15.89 8.01
C HIS A 150 -18.95 -16.71 8.33
N VAL A 151 -19.09 -17.65 9.26
CA VAL A 151 -17.98 -18.44 9.76
C VAL A 151 -18.43 -19.88 9.89
N ALA A 152 -17.69 -20.81 9.28
CA ALA A 152 -17.96 -22.23 9.37
C ALA A 152 -17.66 -22.75 10.79
N GLU A 153 -18.54 -23.61 11.29
CA GLU A 153 -18.31 -24.44 12.48
C GLU A 153 -17.22 -25.48 12.21
N GLY A 154 -16.67 -26.09 13.28
CA GLY A 154 -15.63 -27.12 13.21
C GLY A 154 -14.19 -26.63 13.46
N GLY A 155 -13.97 -25.32 13.49
CA GLY A 155 -12.67 -24.70 13.75
C GLY A 155 -12.59 -23.89 15.04
N LEU A 156 -11.86 -22.77 15.00
CA LEU A 156 -11.74 -21.85 16.14
C LEU A 156 -13.11 -21.22 16.51
N PRO A 157 -13.30 -20.83 17.79
CA PRO A 157 -14.55 -20.24 18.27
C PRO A 157 -15.09 -19.13 17.37
N ILE A 158 -16.41 -19.14 17.15
CA ILE A 158 -17.08 -18.17 16.28
C ILE A 158 -17.45 -16.93 17.11
N PRO A 159 -17.01 -15.72 16.71
CA PRO A 159 -17.39 -14.49 17.42
C PRO A 159 -18.91 -14.29 17.43
N GLY A 160 -19.43 -13.72 18.52
CA GLY A 160 -20.87 -13.55 18.73
C GLY A 160 -21.56 -12.65 17.70
N ASP A 161 -20.82 -11.77 17.03
CA ASP A 161 -21.33 -10.86 16.01
C ASP A 161 -21.30 -11.45 14.58
N LYS A 162 -20.88 -12.71 14.42
CA LYS A 162 -20.81 -13.42 13.12
C LYS A 162 -21.89 -14.49 13.02
N LYS A 163 -22.33 -14.77 11.79
CA LYS A 163 -23.24 -15.91 11.54
C LYS A 163 -22.48 -17.22 11.58
N ALA A 164 -22.92 -18.17 12.41
CA ALA A 164 -22.35 -19.51 12.55
C ALA A 164 -22.97 -20.45 11.52
N VAL A 165 -22.14 -21.02 10.64
CA VAL A 165 -22.60 -21.86 9.52
C VAL A 165 -22.24 -23.31 9.77
N PRO A 166 -23.19 -24.26 9.69
CA PRO A 166 -22.88 -25.68 9.80
C PRO A 166 -21.80 -26.12 8.81
N GLY A 167 -20.87 -26.98 9.24
CA GLY A 167 -19.76 -27.45 8.40
C GLY A 167 -20.21 -28.06 7.08
N ILE A 168 -21.33 -28.79 7.06
CA ILE A 168 -21.90 -29.37 5.84
C ILE A 168 -22.34 -28.32 4.81
N ALA A 169 -22.87 -27.19 5.27
CA ALA A 169 -23.26 -26.09 4.39
C ALA A 169 -22.03 -25.41 3.79
N PHE A 170 -20.97 -25.19 4.58
CA PHE A 170 -19.69 -24.71 4.06
C PHE A 170 -19.11 -25.66 3.00
N ALA A 171 -19.08 -26.97 3.28
CA ALA A 171 -18.53 -27.95 2.34
C ALA A 171 -19.29 -27.98 1.01
N ARG A 172 -20.63 -27.89 1.04
CA ARG A 172 -21.45 -27.79 -0.18
C ARG A 172 -21.27 -26.48 -0.93
N MET A 173 -21.06 -25.37 -0.23
CA MET A 173 -20.69 -24.09 -0.86
C MET A 173 -19.31 -24.15 -1.49
N LEU A 174 -18.34 -24.79 -0.84
CA LEU A 174 -16.99 -24.95 -1.36
C LEU A 174 -17.01 -25.80 -2.63
N ASP A 175 -17.73 -26.91 -2.63
CA ASP A 175 -17.93 -27.75 -3.81
C ASP A 175 -18.53 -26.94 -4.98
N ALA A 176 -19.61 -26.21 -4.73
CA ALA A 176 -20.22 -25.35 -5.73
C ALA A 176 -19.27 -24.22 -6.20
N ALA A 177 -18.50 -23.62 -5.28
CA ALA A 177 -17.56 -22.53 -5.59
C ALA A 177 -16.43 -22.98 -6.54
N LEU A 178 -16.03 -24.25 -6.44
CA LEU A 178 -15.01 -24.87 -7.28
C LEU A 178 -15.55 -25.37 -8.63
N ASN A 179 -16.88 -25.32 -8.82
CA ASN A 179 -17.56 -25.70 -10.06
C ASN A 179 -18.38 -24.54 -10.65
N PRO A 180 -17.74 -23.42 -11.06
CA PRO A 180 -18.41 -22.27 -11.67
C PRO A 180 -18.98 -22.60 -13.06
N PRO A 181 -20.03 -21.87 -13.50
CA PRO A 181 -20.54 -22.02 -14.86
C PRO A 181 -19.52 -21.55 -15.90
N ALA A 182 -19.57 -22.15 -17.10
CA ALA A 182 -18.69 -21.86 -18.22
C ALA A 182 -18.59 -20.36 -18.54
N GLU A 183 -19.72 -19.64 -18.54
CA GLU A 183 -19.79 -18.21 -18.80
C GLU A 183 -18.92 -17.37 -17.84
N LEU A 184 -18.84 -17.78 -16.58
CA LEU A 184 -18.03 -17.12 -15.56
C LEU A 184 -16.54 -17.47 -15.71
N MET A 185 -16.23 -18.62 -16.29
CA MET A 185 -14.88 -19.12 -16.54
C MET A 185 -14.22 -18.51 -17.78
N ARG A 186 -15.00 -17.93 -18.70
CA ARG A 186 -14.50 -17.32 -19.93
C ARG A 186 -13.55 -16.16 -19.64
N LEU A 187 -12.36 -16.23 -20.21
CA LEU A 187 -11.36 -15.16 -20.11
C LEU A 187 -11.74 -13.96 -21.01
N PRO A 188 -11.68 -12.72 -20.49
CA PRO A 188 -11.90 -11.53 -21.32
C PRO A 188 -10.94 -11.44 -22.51
N PHE A 189 -9.71 -11.92 -22.33
CA PHE A 189 -8.66 -11.93 -23.34
C PHE A 189 -9.03 -12.67 -24.65
N THR A 190 -9.75 -13.78 -24.53
CA THR A 190 -10.18 -14.61 -25.66
C THR A 190 -11.66 -14.44 -25.99
N ALA A 191 -12.32 -13.40 -25.45
CA ALA A 191 -13.76 -13.23 -25.56
C ALA A 191 -14.25 -12.95 -27.00
N GLU A 192 -13.35 -12.52 -27.89
CA GLU A 192 -13.64 -12.23 -29.30
C GLU A 192 -13.24 -13.38 -30.25
N GLU A 193 -12.70 -14.47 -29.72
CA GLU A 193 -12.34 -15.66 -30.50
C GLU A 193 -13.57 -16.57 -30.69
N GLU A 194 -13.52 -17.45 -31.70
CA GLU A 194 -14.59 -18.45 -31.94
C GLU A 194 -14.73 -19.42 -30.76
N GLU A 195 -13.59 -19.85 -30.20
CA GLU A 195 -13.51 -20.63 -28.96
C GLU A 195 -12.82 -19.80 -27.87
N SER A 196 -13.57 -19.41 -26.84
CA SER A 196 -13.01 -18.67 -25.70
C SER A 196 -12.41 -19.63 -24.68
N ALA A 197 -11.26 -19.27 -24.11
CA ALA A 197 -10.63 -20.01 -23.03
C ALA A 197 -11.48 -19.92 -21.75
N GLU A 198 -11.77 -21.08 -21.17
CA GLU A 198 -12.59 -21.26 -19.96
C GLU A 198 -11.73 -21.90 -18.87
N ILE A 199 -11.22 -21.09 -17.94
CA ILE A 199 -10.24 -21.57 -16.96
C ILE A 199 -10.29 -20.75 -15.67
N PHE A 200 -9.93 -21.39 -14.55
CA PHE A 200 -9.60 -20.70 -13.31
C PHE A 200 -8.27 -19.96 -13.48
N VAL A 201 -8.22 -18.73 -12.98
CA VAL A 201 -6.98 -17.97 -12.85
C VAL A 201 -6.56 -17.97 -11.39
N SER A 202 -5.26 -18.10 -11.13
CA SER A 202 -4.75 -18.05 -9.77
C SER A 202 -3.60 -17.07 -9.58
N LEU A 203 -3.55 -16.46 -8.41
CA LEU A 203 -2.50 -15.53 -7.98
C LEU A 203 -1.87 -16.02 -6.67
N PHE A 204 -0.56 -15.88 -6.57
CA PHE A 204 0.20 -16.14 -5.35
C PHE A 204 0.74 -14.81 -4.82
N ILE A 205 0.47 -14.52 -3.54
CA ILE A 205 0.94 -13.31 -2.86
C ILE A 205 1.56 -13.65 -1.50
N ARG A 206 2.51 -12.83 -1.05
CA ARG A 206 3.17 -12.95 0.27
C ARG A 206 3.01 -11.66 1.09
N PRO A 207 1.79 -11.34 1.57
CA PRO A 207 1.57 -10.11 2.31
C PRO A 207 2.32 -10.13 3.65
N VAL A 208 2.90 -8.98 3.98
CA VAL A 208 3.64 -8.77 5.23
C VAL A 208 2.70 -8.87 6.43
N VAL A 209 3.15 -9.59 7.45
CA VAL A 209 2.45 -9.76 8.73
C VAL A 209 3.26 -9.13 9.86
N CYS A 210 4.57 -9.37 9.89
CA CYS A 210 5.48 -8.79 10.87
C CYS A 210 6.53 -7.94 10.13
N PRO A 211 6.62 -6.63 10.39
CA PRO A 211 7.63 -5.78 9.76
C PRO A 211 9.04 -6.14 10.26
N GLU A 212 10.06 -5.76 9.48
CA GLU A 212 11.44 -5.87 9.92
C GLU A 212 11.73 -4.91 11.09
N VAL A 213 12.49 -5.39 12.07
CA VAL A 213 13.13 -4.54 13.08
C VAL A 213 14.65 -4.68 12.90
N PRO A 214 15.33 -3.68 12.30
CA PRO A 214 16.73 -3.77 11.96
C PRO A 214 17.62 -4.19 13.13
N GLY A 215 18.50 -5.17 12.90
CA GLY A 215 19.40 -5.72 13.93
C GLY A 215 18.71 -6.63 14.96
N HIS A 216 17.39 -6.77 14.89
CA HIS A 216 16.63 -7.70 15.72
C HIS A 216 16.15 -8.86 14.84
N TRP A 217 15.07 -8.68 14.07
CA TRP A 217 14.34 -9.78 13.43
C TRP A 217 13.92 -9.39 12.00
N PRO A 218 13.95 -10.34 11.03
CA PRO A 218 13.58 -10.07 9.65
C PRO A 218 12.08 -9.88 9.49
N GLN A 219 11.67 -9.22 8.40
CA GLN A 219 10.28 -9.15 7.99
C GLN A 219 9.72 -10.56 7.75
N LYS A 220 8.51 -10.83 8.24
CA LYS A 220 7.77 -12.07 7.97
C LYS A 220 6.45 -11.81 7.25
N SER A 221 6.12 -12.72 6.35
CA SER A 221 4.90 -12.73 5.54
C SER A 221 4.13 -14.02 5.77
N MET A 222 2.82 -14.00 5.56
CA MET A 222 2.07 -15.23 5.28
C MET A 222 2.04 -15.46 3.77
N GLU A 223 1.56 -16.62 3.33
CA GLU A 223 1.29 -16.87 1.93
C GLU A 223 -0.21 -16.94 1.67
N ILE A 224 -0.68 -16.42 0.54
CA ILE A 224 -2.10 -16.49 0.15
C ILE A 224 -2.23 -16.91 -1.31
N ARG A 225 -3.12 -17.87 -1.55
CA ARG A 225 -3.55 -18.34 -2.86
C ARG A 225 -4.93 -17.79 -3.18
N PHE A 226 -5.01 -16.99 -4.24
CA PHE A 226 -6.26 -16.48 -4.77
C PHE A 226 -6.68 -17.30 -5.98
N PHE A 227 -7.94 -17.72 -6.02
CA PHE A 227 -8.58 -18.40 -7.13
C PHE A 227 -9.80 -17.60 -7.57
N ALA A 228 -9.88 -17.36 -8.87
CA ALA A 228 -11.02 -16.70 -9.49
C ALA A 228 -11.33 -17.34 -10.85
N PRO A 229 -12.61 -17.47 -11.21
CA PRO A 229 -12.97 -17.77 -12.59
C PRO A 229 -12.37 -16.74 -13.56
N GLY A 230 -12.09 -17.15 -14.81
CA GLY A 230 -11.45 -16.30 -15.82
C GLY A 230 -12.13 -14.94 -16.03
N GLY A 231 -13.46 -14.88 -15.98
CA GLY A 231 -14.22 -13.63 -16.12
C GLY A 231 -13.98 -12.61 -15.01
N MET A 232 -13.29 -13.03 -13.93
CA MET A 232 -12.98 -12.23 -12.75
C MET A 232 -11.47 -11.96 -12.58
N VAL A 233 -10.67 -12.14 -13.64
CA VAL A 233 -9.21 -11.89 -13.59
C VAL A 233 -8.83 -10.47 -13.16
N SER A 234 -9.70 -9.48 -13.39
CA SER A 234 -9.51 -8.10 -12.92
C SER A 234 -9.43 -8.00 -11.39
N ASN A 235 -10.13 -8.88 -10.65
CA ASN A 235 -10.01 -8.95 -9.20
C ASN A 235 -8.59 -9.32 -8.77
N LEU A 236 -7.91 -10.15 -9.57
CA LEU A 236 -6.52 -10.55 -9.31
C LEU A 236 -5.53 -9.45 -9.70
N ASP A 237 -5.76 -8.68 -10.78
CA ASP A 237 -4.98 -7.45 -11.06
C ASP A 237 -5.07 -6.46 -9.89
N PHE A 238 -6.26 -6.28 -9.33
CA PHE A 238 -6.47 -5.41 -8.18
C PHE A 238 -5.70 -5.86 -6.93
N VAL A 239 -5.72 -7.16 -6.60
CA VAL A 239 -5.00 -7.72 -5.44
C VAL A 239 -3.49 -7.66 -5.69
N GLU A 240 -3.03 -8.06 -6.87
CA GLU A 240 -1.64 -8.00 -7.31
C GLU A 240 -1.08 -6.57 -7.20
N SER A 241 -1.83 -5.58 -7.64
CA SER A 241 -1.42 -4.16 -7.57
C SER A 241 -1.30 -3.61 -6.16
N ILE A 242 -1.94 -4.22 -5.16
CA ILE A 242 -1.87 -3.78 -3.76
C ILE A 242 -0.80 -4.56 -2.99
N PHE A 243 -0.71 -5.87 -3.20
CA PHE A 243 0.07 -6.78 -2.35
C PHE A 243 1.27 -7.42 -3.06
N GLY A 244 1.46 -7.13 -4.34
CA GLY A 244 2.53 -7.66 -5.19
C GLY A 244 2.27 -9.08 -5.69
N ASN A 245 3.07 -9.51 -6.66
CA ASN A 245 3.09 -10.85 -7.21
C ASN A 245 4.25 -11.67 -6.61
N ALA A 246 3.96 -12.82 -6.03
CA ALA A 246 4.96 -13.72 -5.43
C ALA A 246 5.48 -14.82 -6.39
N GLY A 247 5.17 -14.69 -7.68
CA GLY A 247 5.68 -15.54 -8.74
C GLY A 247 4.85 -16.81 -8.97
N ASN A 248 5.49 -17.80 -9.58
CA ASN A 248 4.90 -19.11 -9.83
C ASN A 248 5.03 -19.99 -8.58
N PRO A 249 3.94 -20.40 -7.91
CA PRO A 249 4.01 -21.16 -6.66
C PRO A 249 4.49 -22.61 -6.85
N TYR A 250 4.59 -23.10 -8.08
CA TYR A 250 5.17 -24.41 -8.39
C TYR A 250 6.71 -24.41 -8.33
N LEU A 251 7.35 -23.24 -8.28
CA LEU A 251 8.80 -23.14 -8.17
C LEU A 251 9.22 -23.24 -6.69
N PRO A 252 10.20 -24.09 -6.34
CA PRO A 252 10.73 -24.17 -4.97
C PRO A 252 11.18 -22.83 -4.40
N ASP A 253 11.75 -21.94 -5.24
CA ASP A 253 12.17 -20.59 -4.84
C ASP A 253 11.02 -19.74 -4.27
N ASN A 254 9.77 -20.08 -4.59
CA ASN A 254 8.57 -19.39 -4.14
C ASN A 254 7.81 -20.17 -3.06
N ASP A 255 8.25 -21.38 -2.67
CA ASP A 255 7.62 -22.14 -1.58
C ASP A 255 7.97 -21.51 -0.22
N ALA A 256 6.98 -20.91 0.44
CA ALA A 256 7.19 -20.31 1.76
C ALA A 256 7.64 -21.33 2.83
N GLY A 257 7.31 -22.61 2.65
CA GLY A 257 7.74 -23.69 3.53
C GLY A 257 9.26 -23.93 3.55
N LEU A 258 9.97 -23.50 2.50
CA LEU A 258 11.43 -23.56 2.42
C LEU A 258 12.11 -22.29 2.98
N ASP A 259 11.35 -21.22 3.18
CA ASP A 259 11.80 -19.90 3.66
C ASP A 259 11.23 -19.60 5.05
N ILE A 260 11.65 -20.41 6.03
CA ILE A 260 11.18 -20.32 7.42
C ILE A 260 11.52 -18.97 8.09
N ASP A 261 12.57 -18.30 7.63
CA ASP A 261 13.02 -17.03 8.20
C ASP A 261 12.07 -15.88 7.85
N HIS A 262 11.40 -15.92 6.70
CA HIS A 262 10.50 -14.85 6.25
C HIS A 262 9.03 -15.30 6.11
N TRP A 263 8.69 -16.52 6.52
CA TRP A 263 7.31 -17.01 6.63
C TRP A 263 6.82 -17.01 8.08
N THR A 264 5.52 -16.78 8.27
CA THR A 264 4.84 -16.88 9.57
C THR A 264 4.39 -18.30 9.91
N GLY A 265 4.46 -19.24 8.96
CA GLY A 265 3.91 -20.59 9.11
C GLY A 265 2.42 -20.70 8.77
N HIS A 266 1.81 -19.64 8.24
CA HIS A 266 0.37 -19.58 7.95
C HIS A 266 0.08 -19.49 6.45
N SER A 267 -0.98 -20.17 6.03
CA SER A 267 -1.43 -20.24 4.64
C SER A 267 -2.87 -19.75 4.49
N GLY A 268 -3.12 -18.96 3.47
CA GLY A 268 -4.42 -18.38 3.17
C GLY A 268 -4.96 -18.82 1.81
N CYS A 269 -6.27 -18.97 1.70
CA CYS A 269 -6.96 -19.23 0.44
C CYS A 269 -8.17 -18.31 0.28
N VAL A 270 -8.33 -17.73 -0.90
CA VAL A 270 -9.51 -16.93 -1.27
C VAL A 270 -10.06 -17.43 -2.59
N ILE A 271 -11.34 -17.78 -2.62
CA ILE A 271 -12.04 -18.25 -3.82
C ILE A 271 -13.19 -17.29 -4.11
N LEU A 272 -13.18 -16.68 -5.30
CA LEU A 272 -14.27 -15.83 -5.78
C LEU A 272 -15.33 -16.68 -6.47
N ALA A 273 -16.56 -16.64 -5.97
CA ALA A 273 -17.64 -17.51 -6.42
C ALA A 273 -18.99 -16.78 -6.37
N PRO A 274 -19.23 -15.74 -7.20
CA PRO A 274 -20.50 -15.02 -7.19
C PRO A 274 -21.71 -15.91 -7.53
N HIS A 275 -21.50 -17.02 -8.23
CA HIS A 275 -22.55 -17.95 -8.65
C HIS A 275 -23.19 -18.73 -7.48
N ILE A 276 -22.51 -18.91 -6.35
CA ILE A 276 -23.11 -19.62 -5.20
C ILE A 276 -24.15 -18.78 -4.44
N LEU A 277 -24.29 -17.49 -4.79
CA LEU A 277 -25.27 -16.58 -4.18
C LEU A 277 -26.72 -17.06 -4.35
N GLY A 278 -27.01 -17.81 -5.41
CA GLY A 278 -28.33 -18.34 -5.73
C GLY A 278 -28.67 -19.69 -5.07
N MET A 279 -27.80 -20.25 -4.22
CA MET A 279 -28.06 -21.56 -3.60
C MET A 279 -29.19 -21.47 -2.56
N THR A 280 -30.05 -22.48 -2.52
CA THR A 280 -31.10 -22.56 -1.49
C THR A 280 -30.53 -23.08 -0.17
N LYS A 281 -31.10 -22.60 0.93
CA LYS A 281 -30.77 -23.05 2.29
C LYS A 281 -30.94 -24.56 2.44
N LYS A 282 -31.98 -25.12 1.82
CA LYS A 282 -32.24 -26.57 1.82
C LYS A 282 -31.17 -27.35 1.06
N ALA A 283 -30.76 -26.90 -0.12
CA ALA A 283 -29.69 -27.55 -0.90
C ALA A 283 -28.37 -27.57 -0.12
N LEU A 284 -28.11 -26.53 0.68
CA LEU A 284 -26.96 -26.44 1.58
C LEU A 284 -27.06 -27.34 2.82
N GLY A 285 -28.19 -28.00 3.04
CA GLY A 285 -28.38 -28.91 4.18
C GLY A 285 -28.70 -28.19 5.49
N LEU A 286 -29.16 -26.93 5.42
CA LEU A 286 -29.66 -26.25 6.61
C LEU A 286 -30.96 -26.93 7.11
N PRO A 287 -31.24 -26.88 8.43
CA PRO A 287 -32.43 -27.48 8.99
C PRO A 287 -33.70 -26.71 8.61
N HIS A 288 -34.84 -27.40 8.60
CA HIS A 288 -36.14 -26.75 8.66
C HIS A 288 -36.31 -26.00 9.98
N ALA A 289 -37.07 -24.91 10.01
CA ALA A 289 -37.28 -24.05 11.19
C ALA A 289 -37.61 -24.82 12.47
N ASP A 290 -38.46 -25.85 12.39
CA ASP A 290 -38.87 -26.67 13.55
C ASP A 290 -37.74 -27.48 14.20
N ARG A 291 -36.60 -27.61 13.51
CA ARG A 291 -35.41 -28.35 13.96
C ARG A 291 -34.19 -27.43 14.14
N ALA A 292 -34.36 -26.13 13.94
CA ALA A 292 -33.30 -25.16 14.08
C ALA A 292 -33.06 -24.81 15.55
N THR A 293 -31.80 -24.72 15.93
CA THR A 293 -31.41 -24.22 17.26
C THR A 293 -31.71 -22.72 17.38
N PRO A 294 -31.83 -22.17 18.61
CA PRO A 294 -31.99 -20.73 18.80
C PRO A 294 -30.91 -19.89 18.10
N ARG A 295 -29.66 -20.38 18.07
CA ARG A 295 -28.56 -19.71 17.35
C ARG A 295 -28.76 -19.74 15.84
N GLN A 296 -29.16 -20.88 15.27
CA GLN A 296 -29.46 -20.98 13.84
C GLN A 296 -30.61 -20.06 13.44
N ILE A 297 -31.64 -19.94 14.28
CA ILE A 297 -32.75 -19.00 14.06
C ILE A 297 -32.23 -17.56 14.05
N ALA A 298 -31.44 -17.17 15.06
CA ALA A 298 -30.87 -15.83 15.17
C ALA A 298 -29.97 -15.45 13.97
N ASP A 299 -29.21 -16.43 13.45
CA ASP A 299 -28.29 -16.22 12.32
C ASP A 299 -28.96 -16.37 10.95
N GLY A 300 -30.21 -16.84 10.90
CA GLY A 300 -30.92 -17.16 9.65
C GLY A 300 -30.41 -18.43 8.96
N MET A 301 -29.84 -19.37 9.72
CA MET A 301 -29.26 -20.65 9.26
C MET A 301 -30.29 -21.78 9.30
N PHE A 302 -31.47 -21.52 8.74
CA PHE A 302 -32.60 -22.43 8.64
C PHE A 302 -33.55 -21.98 7.52
N TRP A 303 -34.45 -22.86 7.08
CA TRP A 303 -35.49 -22.54 6.09
C TRP A 303 -36.90 -22.89 6.59
N HIS A 304 -37.91 -22.14 6.16
CA HIS A 304 -39.32 -22.53 6.22
C HIS A 304 -39.73 -23.18 4.90
N GLU A 305 -39.47 -22.48 3.79
CA GLU A 305 -39.81 -22.97 2.45
C GLU A 305 -38.57 -23.56 1.74
N PRO A 306 -38.72 -24.66 0.98
CA PRO A 306 -37.60 -25.35 0.32
C PRO A 306 -36.76 -24.50 -0.65
N ASP A 307 -37.34 -23.44 -1.21
CA ASP A 307 -36.77 -22.56 -2.24
C ASP A 307 -36.11 -21.29 -1.67
N GLU A 308 -36.11 -21.11 -0.34
CA GLU A 308 -35.46 -19.97 0.29
C GLU A 308 -33.96 -19.90 -0.05
N ILE A 309 -33.56 -18.78 -0.62
CA ILE A 309 -32.17 -18.50 -0.99
C ILE A 309 -31.34 -18.22 0.27
N TYR A 310 -30.12 -18.75 0.28
CA TYR A 310 -29.18 -18.49 1.37
C TYR A 310 -28.86 -17.01 1.50
N ASN A 311 -28.83 -16.52 2.75
CA ASN A 311 -28.60 -15.11 3.09
C ASN A 311 -29.48 -14.12 2.30
N ASP A 312 -30.70 -14.54 1.95
CA ASP A 312 -31.68 -13.75 1.21
C ASP A 312 -31.16 -13.25 -0.16
N GLY A 313 -30.23 -13.99 -0.77
CA GLY A 313 -29.57 -13.59 -2.02
C GLY A 313 -28.66 -12.37 -1.90
N LYS A 314 -28.28 -11.97 -0.66
CA LYS A 314 -27.36 -10.86 -0.41
C LYS A 314 -25.91 -11.34 -0.36
N PRO A 315 -24.96 -10.57 -0.93
CA PRO A 315 -23.53 -10.88 -0.85
C PRO A 315 -23.02 -11.22 0.54
N PHE A 316 -22.17 -12.22 0.60
CA PHE A 316 -21.50 -12.65 1.83
C PHE A 316 -20.12 -13.21 1.54
N LYS A 317 -19.35 -13.35 2.61
CA LYS A 317 -18.18 -14.20 2.67
C LYS A 317 -18.35 -15.24 3.76
N ILE A 318 -17.83 -16.42 3.52
CA ILE A 318 -17.80 -17.51 4.52
C ILE A 318 -16.38 -18.01 4.68
N THR A 319 -15.92 -18.08 5.93
CA THR A 319 -14.55 -18.46 6.26
C THR A 319 -14.51 -19.74 7.11
N ALA A 320 -13.65 -20.68 6.73
CA ALA A 320 -13.21 -21.82 7.54
C ALA A 320 -11.76 -21.59 7.98
N ARG A 321 -11.46 -21.84 9.26
CA ARG A 321 -10.12 -21.67 9.85
C ARG A 321 -10.02 -22.38 11.19
N ASP A 322 -8.84 -22.86 11.53
CA ASP A 322 -8.56 -23.47 12.82
C ASP A 322 -7.13 -23.13 13.32
N ALA A 323 -6.68 -23.83 14.37
CA ALA A 323 -5.37 -23.63 14.98
C ALA A 323 -4.20 -24.22 14.16
N SER A 324 -4.46 -24.92 13.03
CA SER A 324 -3.40 -25.42 12.14
C SER A 324 -2.69 -24.31 11.36
N GLY A 325 -3.24 -23.09 11.38
CA GLY A 325 -2.64 -21.95 10.68
C GLY A 325 -3.13 -21.75 9.25
N VAL A 326 -4.19 -22.45 8.83
CA VAL A 326 -4.81 -22.31 7.51
C VAL A 326 -6.17 -21.60 7.61
N ILE A 327 -6.40 -20.66 6.69
CA ILE A 327 -7.66 -19.93 6.56
C ILE A 327 -8.14 -19.96 5.11
N VAL A 328 -9.39 -20.36 4.90
CA VAL A 328 -10.03 -20.45 3.58
C VAL A 328 -11.30 -19.62 3.57
N THR A 329 -11.44 -18.71 2.60
CA THR A 329 -12.62 -17.86 2.46
C THR A 329 -13.22 -17.94 1.06
N LEU A 330 -14.54 -18.11 1.00
CA LEU A 330 -15.34 -17.96 -0.22
C LEU A 330 -15.97 -16.57 -0.23
N ILE A 331 -15.97 -15.89 -1.39
CA ILE A 331 -16.57 -14.55 -1.56
C ILE A 331 -17.60 -14.60 -2.69
N THR A 332 -18.84 -14.22 -2.40
CA THR A 332 -19.98 -14.33 -3.35
C THR A 332 -20.27 -13.06 -4.14
N ASP A 333 -19.30 -12.17 -4.23
CA ASP A 333 -19.41 -10.91 -4.96
C ASP A 333 -18.06 -10.50 -5.52
N ASN A 334 -18.07 -9.85 -6.68
CA ASN A 334 -16.86 -9.45 -7.38
C ASN A 334 -16.44 -8.00 -7.09
N TYR A 335 -17.10 -7.27 -6.20
CA TYR A 335 -16.64 -5.94 -5.81
C TYR A 335 -15.25 -6.02 -5.14
N PHE A 336 -14.29 -5.31 -5.74
CA PHE A 336 -12.87 -5.33 -5.36
C PHE A 336 -12.60 -5.10 -3.86
N GLY A 337 -13.45 -4.32 -3.20
CA GLY A 337 -13.32 -4.05 -1.76
C GLY A 337 -13.38 -5.31 -0.88
N TYR A 338 -14.10 -6.36 -1.29
CA TYR A 338 -14.10 -7.64 -0.57
C TYR A 338 -12.73 -8.32 -0.65
N CYS A 339 -12.10 -8.35 -1.82
CA CYS A 339 -10.76 -8.94 -2.01
C CYS A 339 -9.71 -8.26 -1.11
N LYS A 340 -9.64 -6.92 -1.13
CA LYS A 340 -8.72 -6.15 -0.27
C LYS A 340 -8.95 -6.41 1.22
N LYS A 341 -10.23 -6.46 1.65
CA LYS A 341 -10.56 -6.66 3.06
C LYS A 341 -10.38 -8.11 3.50
N GLU A 342 -10.41 -9.05 2.58
CA GLU A 342 -10.11 -10.44 2.88
C GLU A 342 -8.62 -10.69 3.11
N VAL A 343 -7.73 -10.11 2.29
CA VAL A 343 -6.29 -10.12 2.58
C VAL A 343 -6.02 -9.56 3.98
N LYS A 344 -6.68 -8.45 4.35
CA LYS A 344 -6.61 -7.90 5.72
C LYS A 344 -7.06 -8.90 6.79
N THR A 345 -8.19 -9.60 6.57
CA THR A 345 -8.69 -10.61 7.51
C THR A 345 -7.69 -11.75 7.69
N GLN A 346 -7.06 -12.22 6.61
CA GLN A 346 -6.08 -13.31 6.68
C GLN A 346 -4.75 -12.88 7.31
N ILE A 347 -4.28 -11.65 7.05
CA ILE A 347 -3.12 -11.07 7.77
C ILE A 347 -3.44 -10.99 9.27
N SER A 348 -4.63 -10.53 9.64
CA SER A 348 -5.06 -10.45 11.05
C SER A 348 -5.10 -11.82 11.71
N PHE A 349 -5.60 -12.85 11.02
CA PHE A 349 -5.56 -14.24 11.48
C PHE A 349 -4.12 -14.73 11.69
N SER A 350 -3.24 -14.51 10.71
CA SER A 350 -1.82 -14.88 10.82
C SER A 350 -1.13 -14.14 11.96
N ALA A 351 -1.40 -12.84 12.15
CA ALA A 351 -0.82 -12.06 13.25
C ALA A 351 -1.26 -12.60 14.62
N ASN A 352 -2.54 -12.94 14.77
CA ASN A 352 -3.07 -13.51 16.01
C ASN A 352 -2.45 -14.86 16.38
N LEU A 353 -2.23 -15.76 15.41
CA LEU A 353 -1.58 -17.04 15.68
C LEU A 353 -0.06 -16.91 15.81
N PHE A 354 0.56 -15.94 15.12
CA PHE A 354 2.01 -15.70 15.22
C PHE A 354 2.42 -15.11 16.56
N GLY A 355 1.60 -14.25 17.16
CA GLY A 355 1.74 -13.77 18.54
C GLY A 355 2.72 -12.61 18.77
N LEU A 356 3.48 -12.19 17.77
CA LEU A 356 4.47 -11.09 17.87
C LEU A 356 4.17 -9.88 16.98
N ALA A 357 2.98 -9.84 16.38
CA ALA A 357 2.56 -8.76 15.49
C ALA A 357 1.07 -8.47 15.66
N GLU A 358 0.68 -7.25 15.30
CA GLU A 358 -0.71 -6.80 15.28
C GLU A 358 -1.07 -6.31 13.87
N GLU A 359 -2.23 -6.74 13.37
CA GLU A 359 -2.78 -6.18 12.14
C GLU A 359 -3.73 -5.05 12.52
N GLU A 360 -3.41 -3.82 12.10
CA GLU A 360 -4.14 -2.64 12.52
C GLU A 360 -4.90 -1.95 11.39
N HIS A 361 -6.12 -1.49 11.68
CA HIS A 361 -6.79 -0.54 10.79
C HIS A 361 -6.41 0.90 11.12
N ALA A 362 -5.19 1.29 10.79
CA ALA A 362 -4.61 2.58 11.17
C ALA A 362 -4.25 3.47 9.96
N GLY A 363 -3.94 4.74 10.25
CA GLY A 363 -3.16 5.63 9.41
C GLY A 363 -1.95 6.13 10.20
N GLY A 364 -0.99 6.76 9.54
CA GLY A 364 0.18 7.31 10.23
C GLY A 364 0.99 8.24 9.34
N ALA A 365 1.90 8.99 9.95
CA ALA A 365 2.83 9.88 9.27
C ALA A 365 4.09 10.08 10.13
N LEU A 366 5.26 10.16 9.48
CA LEU A 366 6.45 10.73 10.09
C LEU A 366 6.50 12.21 9.69
N THR A 367 6.34 13.09 10.67
CA THR A 367 6.18 14.53 10.44
C THR A 367 7.39 15.30 10.95
N PHE A 368 7.89 16.23 10.14
CA PHE A 368 9.02 17.08 10.48
C PHE A 368 8.55 18.54 10.55
N PRO A 369 8.79 19.26 11.65
CA PRO A 369 8.50 20.68 11.73
C PRO A 369 9.18 21.46 10.59
N ARG A 370 8.46 22.44 10.05
CA ARG A 370 8.98 23.33 8.99
C ARG A 370 8.80 24.78 9.37
N HIS A 371 9.77 25.59 9.00
CA HIS A 371 9.85 27.01 9.35
C HIS A 371 10.02 27.85 8.09
N ASN A 372 9.27 28.94 7.98
CA ASN A 372 9.46 29.94 6.95
C ASN A 372 10.45 31.00 7.46
N HIS A 373 11.64 31.05 6.85
CA HIS A 373 12.69 32.02 7.20
C HIS A 373 12.60 33.32 6.38
N GLY A 374 11.70 33.39 5.39
CA GLY A 374 11.60 34.54 4.50
C GLY A 374 12.79 34.59 3.54
N GLU A 375 13.52 35.70 3.55
CA GLU A 375 14.57 35.99 2.57
C GLU A 375 15.98 35.68 3.08
N GLU A 376 16.20 35.65 4.40
CA GLU A 376 17.52 35.47 4.99
C GLU A 376 17.49 34.44 6.12
N PHE A 377 18.55 33.65 6.24
CA PHE A 377 18.74 32.71 7.35
C PHE A 377 20.21 32.61 7.75
N GLY A 378 20.48 32.52 9.06
CA GLY A 378 21.83 32.32 9.61
C GLY A 378 22.59 33.61 9.97
N ALA A 379 22.05 34.81 9.71
CA ALA A 379 22.66 36.05 10.23
C ALA A 379 22.54 36.17 11.77
N ASP A 380 21.44 35.66 12.34
CA ASP A 380 21.19 35.67 13.79
C ASP A 380 21.95 34.53 14.50
N ASN A 381 23.09 34.84 15.12
CA ASN A 381 23.92 33.87 15.84
C ASN A 381 23.28 33.35 17.14
N ARG A 382 22.25 34.01 17.68
CA ARG A 382 21.69 33.67 19.00
C ARG A 382 20.92 32.34 19.03
N ASN A 383 20.53 31.84 17.86
CA ASN A 383 19.83 30.56 17.70
C ASN A 383 20.76 29.42 17.21
N ARG A 384 22.07 29.66 17.07
CA ARG A 384 23.06 28.70 16.54
C ARG A 384 23.71 27.79 17.59
N LYS A 385 23.00 27.40 18.65
CA LYS A 385 23.53 26.40 19.60
C LYS A 385 23.32 24.99 19.03
N THR A 386 24.17 24.57 18.09
CA THR A 386 24.23 23.18 17.62
C THR A 386 25.44 22.50 18.25
N HIS A 387 25.27 21.28 18.76
CA HIS A 387 26.38 20.49 19.29
C HIS A 387 27.28 19.89 18.19
N HIS A 388 26.81 19.93 16.94
CA HIS A 388 27.49 19.35 15.79
C HIS A 388 28.07 20.41 14.86
N GLY A 389 29.27 20.13 14.35
CA GLY A 389 29.97 20.95 13.37
C GLY A 389 30.37 20.16 12.13
N PHE A 390 30.64 20.86 11.03
CA PHE A 390 30.95 20.23 9.74
C PHE A 390 32.17 19.29 9.79
N THR A 391 33.18 19.64 10.59
CA THR A 391 34.38 18.81 10.78
C THR A 391 34.05 17.47 11.45
N GLU A 392 33.14 17.45 12.42
CA GLU A 392 32.69 16.23 13.07
C GLU A 392 31.89 15.36 12.10
N VAL A 393 30.89 15.94 11.42
CA VAL A 393 30.02 15.22 10.49
C VAL A 393 30.81 14.59 9.35
N THR A 394 31.78 15.32 8.76
CA THR A 394 32.64 14.77 7.71
C THR A 394 33.58 13.68 8.21
N SER A 395 33.98 13.71 9.48
CA SER A 395 34.77 12.63 10.09
C SER A 395 33.94 11.36 10.31
N LEU A 396 32.66 11.50 10.67
CA LEU A 396 31.77 10.37 10.96
C LEU A 396 31.14 9.78 9.69
N PHE A 397 30.84 10.61 8.70
CA PHE A 397 30.02 10.25 7.54
C PHE A 397 30.68 10.56 6.19
N GLY A 398 32.01 10.77 6.17
CA GLY A 398 32.75 11.13 4.96
C GLY A 398 32.60 10.14 3.80
N ASP A 399 32.35 8.86 4.09
CA ASP A 399 32.13 7.84 3.05
C ASP A 399 30.88 8.11 2.20
N LEU A 400 29.88 8.81 2.75
CA LEU A 400 28.64 9.17 2.04
C LEU A 400 28.79 10.41 1.15
N MET A 401 29.92 11.13 1.26
CA MET A 401 30.04 12.50 0.76
C MET A 401 31.28 12.70 -0.10
N ASP A 402 31.15 13.52 -1.14
CA ASP A 402 32.27 14.10 -1.87
C ASP A 402 32.63 15.45 -1.24
N ILE A 403 33.59 15.43 -0.32
CA ILE A 403 34.04 16.60 0.44
C ILE A 403 34.82 17.55 -0.47
N LYS A 404 34.49 18.84 -0.41
CA LYS A 404 35.08 19.89 -1.22
C LYS A 404 36.04 20.76 -0.40
N PRO A 405 37.17 21.22 -0.99
CA PRO A 405 38.16 22.04 -0.29
C PRO A 405 37.59 23.37 0.21
N GLU A 406 36.50 23.84 -0.40
CA GLU A 406 35.77 25.05 -0.02
C GLU A 406 34.92 24.90 1.27
N GLY A 407 34.92 23.73 1.91
CA GLY A 407 34.28 23.53 3.21
C GLY A 407 32.79 23.20 3.13
N TYR A 408 32.36 22.52 2.07
CA TYR A 408 31.06 21.89 1.93
C TYR A 408 31.24 20.48 1.35
N ALA A 409 30.18 19.69 1.27
CA ALA A 409 30.23 18.38 0.61
C ALA A 409 28.95 18.10 -0.19
N VAL A 410 29.04 17.19 -1.14
CA VAL A 410 27.91 16.73 -1.97
C VAL A 410 27.63 15.26 -1.62
N ASP A 411 26.37 14.88 -1.43
CA ASP A 411 26.03 13.48 -1.20
C ASP A 411 26.29 12.64 -2.47
N LYS A 412 26.93 11.47 -2.32
CA LYS A 412 27.30 10.59 -3.44
C LYS A 412 26.10 9.91 -4.09
N ARG A 413 25.03 9.69 -3.34
CA ARG A 413 23.80 9.04 -3.80
C ARG A 413 22.78 10.07 -4.30
N PHE A 414 22.74 11.24 -3.68
CA PHE A 414 21.80 12.32 -3.97
C PHE A 414 22.55 13.62 -4.31
N PRO A 415 23.02 13.81 -5.55
CA PRO A 415 23.84 14.96 -5.93
C PRO A 415 23.20 16.33 -5.65
N GLU A 416 21.88 16.39 -5.51
CA GLU A 416 21.10 17.57 -5.12
C GLU A 416 21.22 17.94 -3.63
N LEU A 417 21.77 17.07 -2.78
CA LEU A 417 21.96 17.29 -1.35
C LEU A 417 23.37 17.82 -1.08
N LEU A 418 23.45 19.05 -0.56
CA LEU A 418 24.70 19.70 -0.17
C LEU A 418 24.79 19.85 1.34
N TYR A 419 25.87 19.34 1.92
CA TYR A 419 26.23 19.56 3.32
C TYR A 419 27.02 20.85 3.42
N VAL A 420 26.51 21.81 4.17
CA VAL A 420 27.11 23.13 4.38
C VAL A 420 27.46 23.31 5.85
N PRO A 421 28.41 24.19 6.21
CA PRO A 421 28.84 24.33 7.60
C PRO A 421 27.80 25.02 8.46
N GLU A 422 27.90 24.84 9.78
CA GLU A 422 27.03 25.43 10.79
C GLU A 422 27.03 26.98 10.77
N THR A 423 28.06 27.58 10.18
CA THR A 423 28.20 29.03 10.01
C THR A 423 27.59 29.57 8.72
N ALA A 424 27.02 28.72 7.86
CA ALA A 424 26.42 29.12 6.59
C ALA A 424 25.31 30.15 6.78
N GLN A 425 25.35 31.20 5.95
CA GLN A 425 24.36 32.26 5.85
C GLN A 425 23.70 32.20 4.48
N PHE A 426 22.39 32.25 4.45
CA PHE A 426 21.56 32.11 3.26
C PHE A 426 20.89 33.43 2.97
N ASP A 427 21.01 33.89 1.73
CA ASP A 427 20.43 35.13 1.24
C ASP A 427 19.71 34.85 -0.09
N LEU A 428 18.40 34.98 -0.05
CA LEU A 428 17.52 34.73 -1.19
C LEU A 428 17.66 35.82 -2.26
N ASN A 429 17.81 37.07 -1.86
CA ASN A 429 17.87 38.22 -2.76
C ASN A 429 19.17 38.18 -3.58
N ARG A 430 20.29 37.85 -2.95
CA ARG A 430 21.58 37.62 -3.61
C ARG A 430 21.68 36.25 -4.29
N GLN A 431 20.76 35.34 -3.98
CA GLN A 431 20.80 33.93 -4.36
C GLN A 431 22.12 33.26 -3.98
N GLN A 432 22.56 33.49 -2.74
CA GLN A 432 23.87 33.05 -2.26
C GLN A 432 23.80 32.40 -0.89
N ILE A 433 24.66 31.43 -0.70
CA ILE A 433 25.00 30.83 0.58
C ILE A 433 26.45 31.18 0.84
N SER A 434 26.79 31.65 2.04
CA SER A 434 28.14 32.11 2.34
C SER A 434 28.62 31.68 3.72
N TRP A 435 29.91 31.40 3.83
CA TRP A 435 30.59 31.08 5.09
C TRP A 435 32.08 31.40 4.98
N ARG A 436 32.76 31.45 6.13
CA ARG A 436 34.22 31.60 6.16
C ARG A 436 34.86 30.22 6.19
N ILE A 437 35.79 29.98 5.28
CA ILE A 437 36.61 28.75 5.27
C ILE A 437 37.74 28.86 6.31
N ARG A 438 38.46 27.77 6.56
CA ARG A 438 39.52 27.72 7.60
C ARG A 438 40.62 28.79 7.41
N SER A 439 40.88 29.23 6.18
CA SER A 439 41.83 30.32 5.89
C SER A 439 41.30 31.73 6.22
N GLY A 440 40.04 31.85 6.65
CA GLY A 440 39.35 33.11 6.92
C GLY A 440 38.71 33.76 5.69
N ALA A 441 39.00 33.26 4.49
CA ALA A 441 38.38 33.75 3.25
C ALA A 441 36.87 33.48 3.22
N LEU A 442 36.11 34.40 2.62
CA LEU A 442 34.68 34.21 2.39
C LEU A 442 34.49 33.31 1.17
N HIS A 443 33.79 32.20 1.34
CA HIS A 443 33.34 31.36 0.24
C HIS A 443 31.85 31.59 -0.01
N THR A 444 31.44 31.50 -1.27
CA THR A 444 30.05 31.63 -1.69
C THR A 444 29.64 30.50 -2.61
N LEU A 445 28.42 30.01 -2.40
CA LEU A 445 27.76 28.99 -3.21
C LEU A 445 26.43 29.55 -3.70
N LYS A 446 26.04 29.23 -4.93
CA LYS A 446 24.77 29.71 -5.49
C LYS A 446 23.59 29.00 -4.84
N LEU A 447 22.66 29.77 -4.28
CA LEU A 447 21.38 29.26 -3.80
C LEU A 447 20.50 28.87 -5.00
N ASN A 448 20.01 27.64 -5.01
CA ASN A 448 19.27 27.05 -6.11
C ASN A 448 18.09 26.20 -5.57
N PRO A 449 16.86 26.36 -6.12
CA PRO A 449 15.68 25.61 -5.69
C PRO A 449 15.72 24.11 -5.97
N SER A 450 16.59 23.65 -6.88
CA SER A 450 16.77 22.20 -7.16
C SER A 450 17.61 21.47 -6.11
N HIS A 451 18.21 22.19 -5.15
CA HIS A 451 19.09 21.61 -4.15
C HIS A 451 18.48 21.70 -2.74
N THR A 452 18.91 20.78 -1.88
CA THR A 452 18.65 20.81 -0.44
C THR A 452 19.97 21.07 0.28
N TYR A 453 19.99 22.04 1.19
CA TYR A 453 21.18 22.38 1.96
C TYR A 453 21.01 21.88 3.39
N MET A 454 21.89 20.99 3.83
CA MET A 454 21.84 20.39 5.15
C MET A 454 22.96 20.96 6.03
N LEU A 455 22.57 21.51 7.18
CA LEU A 455 23.50 21.89 8.24
C LEU A 455 23.99 20.66 9.00
N PRO A 456 25.10 20.74 9.76
CA PRO A 456 25.64 19.61 10.50
C PRO A 456 24.67 19.01 11.54
N SER A 457 23.68 19.78 12.00
CA SER A 457 22.61 19.29 12.88
C SER A 457 21.56 18.41 12.17
N GLY A 458 21.66 18.22 10.86
CA GLY A 458 20.64 17.57 10.03
C GLY A 458 19.51 18.51 9.58
N TYR A 459 19.49 19.76 10.05
CA TYR A 459 18.52 20.77 9.65
C TYR A 459 18.65 21.08 8.15
N LYS A 460 17.54 20.99 7.42
CA LYS A 460 17.51 21.19 5.96
C LYS A 460 16.96 22.54 5.62
N ILE A 461 17.51 23.18 4.59
CA ILE A 461 17.04 24.45 4.05
C ILE A 461 16.80 24.29 2.56
N ASN A 462 15.64 24.76 2.10
CA ASN A 462 15.24 24.75 0.70
C ASN A 462 14.77 26.15 0.28
N MET A 463 15.03 26.49 -0.98
CA MET A 463 14.43 27.65 -1.63
C MET A 463 13.12 27.20 -2.28
N GLU A 464 11.98 27.68 -1.78
CA GLU A 464 10.64 27.30 -2.24
C GLU A 464 9.84 28.48 -2.77
N LYS A 465 9.04 28.25 -3.80
CA LYS A 465 8.11 29.24 -4.32
C LYS A 465 6.92 29.37 -3.38
N HIS A 466 6.47 30.59 -3.12
CA HIS A 466 5.25 30.81 -2.36
C HIS A 466 4.04 30.22 -3.13
N PRO A 467 3.17 29.42 -2.51
CA PRO A 467 2.07 28.74 -3.22
C PRO A 467 1.07 29.69 -3.90
N SER A 468 0.90 30.89 -3.37
CA SER A 468 -0.12 31.87 -3.80
C SER A 468 0.43 33.26 -4.13
N ALA A 469 1.75 33.44 -4.13
CA ALA A 469 2.38 34.72 -4.43
C ALA A 469 3.56 34.52 -5.40
N PRO A 470 3.90 35.52 -6.25
CA PRO A 470 5.04 35.44 -7.15
C PRO A 470 6.39 35.63 -6.42
N SER A 471 6.47 35.24 -5.15
CA SER A 471 7.67 35.35 -4.32
C SER A 471 8.27 33.97 -4.01
N TRP A 472 9.53 33.99 -3.57
CA TRP A 472 10.23 32.82 -3.06
C TRP A 472 10.53 33.00 -1.59
N ARG A 473 10.87 31.91 -0.90
CA ARG A 473 11.25 31.92 0.51
C ARG A 473 12.23 30.80 0.81
N LEU A 474 12.99 30.99 1.88
CA LEU A 474 13.77 29.94 2.52
C LEU A 474 12.86 29.18 3.49
N VAL A 475 12.79 27.85 3.32
CA VAL A 475 12.04 26.97 4.20
C VAL A 475 13.01 26.02 4.87
N GLY A 476 13.04 26.08 6.20
CA GLY A 476 13.80 25.18 7.03
C GLY A 476 12.98 23.97 7.47
N THR A 477 13.61 22.81 7.64
CA THR A 477 12.99 21.56 8.10
C THR A 477 13.87 20.93 9.17
N ASP A 478 13.28 20.64 10.33
CA ASP A 478 13.98 20.05 11.46
C ASP A 478 14.47 18.63 11.14
N ALA A 479 15.57 18.23 11.78
CA ALA A 479 16.16 16.90 11.61
C ALA A 479 15.36 15.82 12.35
N GLU A 480 14.80 16.18 13.51
CA GLU A 480 13.99 15.29 14.34
C GLU A 480 12.51 15.46 14.02
N GLY A 481 11.86 14.35 13.72
CA GLY A 481 10.43 14.29 13.43
C GLY A 481 9.65 13.59 14.53
N VAL A 482 8.33 13.69 14.45
CA VAL A 482 7.40 12.97 15.30
C VAL A 482 6.72 11.88 14.48
N PHE A 483 6.83 10.64 14.95
CA PHE A 483 6.06 9.53 14.40
C PHE A 483 4.64 9.56 14.98
N CYS A 484 3.66 9.75 14.11
CA CYS A 484 2.26 9.82 14.48
C CYS A 484 1.52 8.57 14.00
N HIS A 485 0.85 7.87 14.93
CA HIS A 485 0.04 6.68 14.68
C HIS A 485 -1.42 6.97 15.03
N LYS A 486 -2.35 6.60 14.15
CA LYS A 486 -3.80 6.83 14.36
C LYS A 486 -4.58 5.54 14.12
N PRO A 487 -4.67 4.68 15.13
CA PRO A 487 -5.39 3.41 15.05
C PRO A 487 -6.89 3.57 15.32
N CYS A 488 -7.63 2.46 15.18
CA CYS A 488 -9.01 2.28 15.67
C CYS A 488 -9.98 3.43 15.37
N THR A 489 -9.83 4.09 14.21
CA THR A 489 -10.62 5.26 13.86
C THR A 489 -11.82 4.85 13.00
N VAL A 490 -13.03 5.13 13.49
CA VAL A 490 -14.28 4.87 12.77
C VAL A 490 -14.35 5.66 11.45
N SER A 491 -15.20 5.19 10.51
CA SER A 491 -15.45 5.93 9.26
C SER A 491 -15.92 7.35 9.57
N GLY A 492 -15.37 8.34 8.87
CA GLY A 492 -15.59 9.77 9.16
C GLY A 492 -14.67 10.36 10.24
N GLY A 493 -14.00 9.56 11.06
CA GLY A 493 -13.07 10.03 12.11
C GLY A 493 -11.71 10.56 11.59
N GLY A 494 -11.54 10.64 10.26
CA GLY A 494 -10.36 11.21 9.63
C GLY A 494 -9.07 10.40 9.83
N LYS A 495 -9.13 9.07 9.70
CA LYS A 495 -7.97 8.17 9.81
C LYS A 495 -6.83 8.59 8.86
N SER A 496 -7.17 8.82 7.58
CA SER A 496 -6.20 9.18 6.54
C SER A 496 -5.73 10.63 6.61
N GLU A 497 -6.51 11.52 7.24
CA GLU A 497 -6.21 12.96 7.31
C GLU A 497 -4.88 13.24 8.04
N ILE A 498 -4.40 12.33 8.90
CA ILE A 498 -3.10 12.44 9.59
C ILE A 498 -1.90 12.55 8.63
N SER A 499 -2.04 12.02 7.42
CA SER A 499 -0.99 12.01 6.38
C SER A 499 -1.28 12.96 5.22
N LYS A 500 -2.42 13.66 5.26
CA LYS A 500 -2.84 14.53 4.16
C LYS A 500 -2.08 15.86 4.20
N PRO A 501 -1.66 16.42 3.06
CA PRO A 501 -0.95 17.68 3.06
C PRO A 501 -1.83 18.83 3.58
N ILE A 502 -1.38 19.51 4.64
CA ILE A 502 -2.09 20.65 5.23
C ILE A 502 -2.18 21.84 4.27
N GLY A 503 -1.29 21.94 3.28
CA GLY A 503 -1.25 23.02 2.30
C GLY A 503 -2.56 23.21 1.52
N HIS A 504 -3.36 22.15 1.34
CA HIS A 504 -4.68 22.25 0.69
C HIS A 504 -5.74 22.94 1.56
N ALA A 505 -5.50 23.10 2.86
CA ALA A 505 -6.40 23.75 3.81
C ALA A 505 -5.96 25.20 4.15
N VAL A 506 -4.80 25.65 3.66
CA VAL A 506 -4.30 27.00 3.95
C VAL A 506 -5.05 28.03 3.11
N LEU A 507 -5.67 29.00 3.78
CA LEU A 507 -6.30 30.16 3.16
C LEU A 507 -5.33 31.34 3.13
N PHE A 508 -5.22 32.01 1.99
CA PHE A 508 -4.40 33.20 1.83
C PHE A 508 -5.29 34.44 1.87
N GLY A 509 -5.10 35.29 2.88
CA GLY A 509 -5.86 36.51 3.08
C GLY A 509 -4.95 37.74 3.24
N PRO A 510 -5.51 38.96 3.18
CA PRO A 510 -4.77 40.19 3.40
C PRO A 510 -4.36 40.35 4.87
N VAL A 511 -3.40 41.24 5.11
CA VAL A 511 -3.12 41.76 6.46
C VAL A 511 -4.25 42.72 6.85
N PHE A 512 -4.80 42.55 8.05
CA PHE A 512 -5.87 43.40 8.56
C PHE A 512 -5.32 44.76 9.00
N VAL A 513 -5.92 45.83 8.50
CA VAL A 513 -5.65 47.22 8.88
C VAL A 513 -7.02 47.88 9.11
N ASN A 514 -7.23 48.49 10.28
CA ASN A 514 -8.48 49.14 10.62
C ASN A 514 -8.42 50.62 10.24
N GLU A 515 -7.44 51.34 10.80
CA GLU A 515 -7.23 52.77 10.58
C GLU A 515 -5.75 53.02 10.28
N LEU A 516 -5.42 53.11 8.99
CA LEU A 516 -4.04 53.03 8.49
C LEU A 516 -3.05 53.92 9.24
N ILE A 517 -3.40 55.19 9.47
CA ILE A 517 -2.50 56.15 10.13
C ILE A 517 -2.26 55.75 11.59
N SER A 518 -3.34 55.50 12.34
CA SER A 518 -3.29 55.12 13.75
C SER A 518 -2.56 53.79 13.97
N ASP A 519 -2.80 52.81 13.09
CA ASP A 519 -2.17 51.51 13.16
C ASP A 519 -0.66 51.61 12.84
N LEU A 520 -0.27 52.44 11.85
CA LEU A 520 1.14 52.69 11.54
C LEU A 520 1.87 53.46 12.65
N ASP A 521 1.20 54.42 13.30
CA ASP A 521 1.77 55.15 14.45
C ASP A 521 2.07 54.19 15.62
N GLN A 522 1.17 53.24 15.89
CA GLN A 522 1.40 52.20 16.90
C GLN A 522 2.56 51.27 16.52
N VAL A 523 2.66 50.85 15.26
CA VAL A 523 3.80 50.07 14.76
C VAL A 523 5.11 50.83 14.92
N ALA A 524 5.13 52.12 14.59
CA ALA A 524 6.31 52.96 14.76
C ALA A 524 6.72 53.08 16.24
N ALA A 525 5.75 53.24 17.15
CA ALA A 525 6.01 53.26 18.59
C ALA A 525 6.61 51.93 19.09
N LEU A 526 6.16 50.80 18.56
CA LEU A 526 6.75 49.48 18.87
C LEU A 526 8.18 49.37 18.38
N PHE A 527 8.50 49.86 17.18
CA PHE A 527 9.87 49.84 16.67
C PHE A 527 10.83 50.77 17.43
N ALA A 528 10.30 51.85 18.02
CA ALA A 528 11.07 52.77 18.86
C ALA A 528 11.20 52.32 20.32
N ARG A 529 10.40 51.35 20.78
CA ARG A 529 10.44 50.86 22.16
C ARG A 529 11.72 50.07 22.42
N ASP A 530 12.32 50.33 23.58
CA ASP A 530 13.38 49.51 24.16
C ASP A 530 12.77 48.29 24.86
N PHE A 531 13.18 47.08 24.46
CA PHE A 531 12.65 45.84 25.00
C PHE A 531 13.62 45.17 25.98
N ARG A 532 14.62 45.88 26.53
CA ARG A 532 15.54 45.31 27.53
C ARG A 532 14.88 45.01 28.88
N ASP A 533 13.78 45.71 29.19
CA ASP A 533 12.93 45.48 30.36
C ASP A 533 12.10 44.18 30.28
N ARG A 534 12.16 43.46 29.15
CA ARG A 534 11.42 42.21 28.91
C ARG A 534 11.91 41.00 29.70
N PHE A 535 13.02 41.11 30.41
CA PHE A 535 13.66 40.01 31.12
C PHE A 535 13.38 40.13 32.62
N LEU A 536 13.01 39.02 33.27
CA LEU A 536 12.86 38.95 34.71
C LEU A 536 14.17 39.37 35.41
N PRO A 537 14.11 40.16 36.49
CA PRO A 537 15.31 40.71 37.16
C PRO A 537 16.30 39.66 37.69
N ASN A 538 15.87 38.42 37.84
CA ASN A 538 16.63 37.29 38.39
C ASN A 538 17.20 36.34 37.34
N LEU A 539 17.10 36.66 36.04
CA LEU A 539 17.72 35.86 34.97
C LEU A 539 19.21 36.21 34.83
N ASP A 540 20.06 35.21 34.99
CA ASP A 540 21.51 35.33 34.75
C ASP A 540 21.79 35.25 33.25
N LEU A 541 21.72 36.41 32.59
CA LEU A 541 21.94 36.56 31.15
C LEU A 541 23.37 37.05 30.86
N THR A 542 23.99 36.48 29.83
CA THR A 542 25.26 36.96 29.27
C THR A 542 25.11 38.35 28.65
N GLU A 543 26.23 39.09 28.51
CA GLU A 543 26.27 40.40 27.82
C GLU A 543 25.65 40.32 26.41
N GLU A 544 25.90 39.22 25.68
CA GLU A 544 25.31 38.99 24.35
C GLU A 544 23.79 38.74 24.39
N GLU A 545 23.27 38.11 25.45
CA GLU A 545 21.82 37.92 25.63
C GLU A 545 21.11 39.21 26.07
N ARG A 546 21.86 40.15 26.66
CA ARG A 546 21.40 41.50 27.02
C ARG A 546 21.46 42.50 25.86
N LEU A 547 22.20 42.21 24.78
CA LEU A 547 22.23 43.03 23.57
C LEU A 547 20.85 43.08 22.90
N ASP A 548 20.22 44.24 22.95
CA ASP A 548 18.96 44.49 22.26
C ASP A 548 19.23 45.00 20.84
N LEU A 549 19.30 44.08 19.90
CA LEU A 549 19.21 44.45 18.49
C LEU A 549 17.88 45.17 18.23
N PRO A 550 17.80 46.18 17.36
CA PRO A 550 16.51 46.73 16.94
C PRO A 550 15.61 45.66 16.31
N LEU A 551 14.29 45.82 16.40
CA LEU A 551 13.33 44.86 15.80
C LEU A 551 13.53 44.66 14.29
N LEU A 552 13.95 45.71 13.58
CA LEU A 552 14.20 45.72 12.14
C LEU A 552 15.66 45.43 11.76
N SER A 553 16.49 44.98 12.70
CA SER A 553 17.87 44.60 12.37
C SER A 553 17.88 43.42 11.39
N PRO A 554 18.67 43.46 10.30
CA PRO A 554 18.81 42.32 9.38
C PRO A 554 19.44 41.09 10.07
N GLU A 555 20.15 41.29 11.18
CA GLU A 555 20.70 40.21 12.01
C GLU A 555 19.66 39.64 13.00
N ARG A 556 18.41 40.10 12.94
CA ARG A 556 17.31 39.62 13.79
C ARG A 556 16.29 38.85 12.96
N SER A 557 16.12 37.58 13.29
CA SER A 557 15.12 36.73 12.61
C SER A 557 13.67 37.15 12.94
N LEU A 558 12.74 36.95 11.99
CA LEU A 558 11.31 37.17 12.21
C LEU A 558 10.77 36.37 13.42
N GLY A 559 11.21 35.12 13.58
CA GLY A 559 10.82 34.29 14.73
C GLY A 559 11.23 34.91 16.07
N SER A 560 12.39 35.57 16.14
CA SER A 560 12.82 36.27 17.35
C SER A 560 12.01 37.54 17.63
N VAL A 561 11.56 38.27 16.59
CA VAL A 561 10.63 39.41 16.72
C VAL A 561 9.30 38.95 17.30
N ILE A 562 8.71 37.88 16.75
CA ILE A 562 7.48 37.28 17.26
C ILE A 562 7.66 36.91 18.75
N ARG A 563 8.79 36.29 19.10
CA ARG A 563 9.10 35.93 20.49
C ARG A 563 9.16 37.13 21.43
N ILE A 564 9.75 38.25 20.99
CA ILE A 564 9.85 39.48 21.81
C ILE A 564 8.47 40.10 22.05
N LEU A 565 7.59 40.04 21.05
CA LEU A 565 6.25 40.63 21.11
C LEU A 565 5.18 39.66 21.68
N THR A 566 5.58 38.45 22.06
CA THR A 566 4.70 37.46 22.69
C THR A 566 5.00 37.38 24.18
N ALA A 567 3.99 37.63 25.02
CA ALA A 567 4.13 37.54 26.47
C ALA A 567 4.63 36.14 26.89
N SER A 568 5.59 36.09 27.79
CA SER A 568 6.17 34.86 28.33
C SER A 568 6.18 34.90 29.85
N SER A 569 5.96 33.76 30.50
CA SER A 569 6.10 33.63 31.96
C SER A 569 7.53 33.33 32.40
N THR A 570 8.42 33.06 31.45
CA THR A 570 9.82 32.64 31.69
C THR A 570 10.84 33.69 31.29
N ARG A 571 10.39 34.84 30.78
CA ARG A 571 11.22 35.98 30.40
C ARG A 571 10.54 37.26 30.83
#